data_AF-A0A4S3TPP6-F1
#
_entry.id   AF-A0A4S3TPP6-F1
#
_cell.length_a   1.000
_cell.length_b   1.000
_cell.length_c   1.000
_cell.angle_alpha   90.00
_cell.angle_beta   90.00
_cell.angle_gamma   90.00
#
_symmetry.space_group_name_H-M   'P 1'
#
loop_
_entity.id
_entity.type
_entity.pdbx_description
1 polymer ?
#
loop_
_entity_poly.entity_id
_entity_poly.type
_entity_poly.pdbx_seq_one_letter_code
_entity_poly.pdbx_strand_id
1 'polypeptide(L)'
;MGRISGFLSVPAGDKLRLVLAATLLVVVRIGVFVVPFSTFRRLLLAPATTLARIVPGSPAPVRIAWTVDAADRNCPGHRTCLMRSLTAETMHRLYDHAVVHRIGVDTASDGNDTAAGSGCFQAHSWIEYDGSVLIGHLEDLSRFEPLPPLDEIGGP
;
A
#
# COMPACT_ATOMS: atom_id res chain seq x y z
N MET A 1 -20.64 -33.86 11.89
CA MET A 1 -20.49 -33.48 10.47
C MET A 1 -20.65 -31.97 10.33
N GLY A 2 -19.73 -31.27 9.66
CA GLY A 2 -20.02 -29.93 9.10
C GLY A 2 -19.29 -28.74 9.72
N ARG A 3 -17.97 -28.61 9.54
CA ARG A 3 -17.24 -27.32 9.67
C ARG A 3 -16.01 -27.20 8.74
N ILE A 4 -15.95 -27.97 7.65
CA ILE A 4 -14.79 -27.99 6.74
C ILE A 4 -15.08 -27.46 5.32
N SER A 5 -16.35 -27.31 4.92
CA SER A 5 -16.68 -26.82 3.57
C SER A 5 -16.50 -25.31 3.36
N GLY A 6 -16.37 -24.51 4.43
CA GLY A 6 -16.13 -23.06 4.29
C GLY A 6 -14.71 -22.70 3.83
N PHE A 7 -13.71 -23.53 4.17
CA PHE A 7 -12.29 -23.24 3.87
C PHE A 7 -11.87 -23.65 2.45
N LEU A 8 -12.68 -24.49 1.80
CA LEU A 8 -12.56 -24.87 0.38
C LEU A 8 -13.34 -23.94 -0.55
N SER A 9 -14.23 -23.10 -0.01
CA SER A 9 -15.01 -22.12 -0.78
C SER A 9 -14.25 -20.81 -1.05
N VAL A 10 -13.07 -20.60 -0.46
CA VAL A 10 -12.23 -19.45 -0.78
C VAL A 10 -11.58 -19.73 -2.14
N PRO A 11 -11.87 -18.94 -3.20
CA PRO A 11 -11.28 -19.13 -4.51
C PRO A 11 -9.77 -19.20 -4.42
N ALA A 12 -9.13 -20.13 -5.13
CA ALA A 12 -7.67 -20.27 -5.13
C ALA A 12 -6.95 -18.93 -5.47
N GLY A 13 -7.60 -18.07 -6.25
CA GLY A 13 -7.13 -16.71 -6.53
C GLY A 13 -7.04 -15.81 -5.29
N ASP A 14 -7.99 -15.88 -4.34
CA ASP A 14 -7.93 -15.08 -3.12
C ASP A 14 -6.79 -15.54 -2.20
N LYS A 15 -6.53 -16.85 -2.12
CA LYS A 15 -5.38 -17.40 -1.39
C LYS A 15 -4.06 -16.95 -2.01
N LEU A 16 -3.95 -17.03 -3.33
CA LEU A 16 -2.74 -16.61 -4.04
C LEU A 16 -2.48 -15.11 -3.90
N ARG A 17 -3.52 -14.27 -3.97
CA ARG A 17 -3.42 -12.83 -3.72
C ARG A 17 -2.96 -12.51 -2.30
N LEU A 18 -3.47 -13.25 -1.30
CA LEU A 18 -3.05 -13.07 0.08
C LEU A 18 -1.58 -13.43 0.29
N VAL A 19 -1.13 -14.56 -0.28
CA VAL A 19 0.28 -14.96 -0.26
C VAL A 19 1.15 -13.93 -0.97
N LEU A 20 0.72 -13.47 -2.16
CA LEU A 20 1.44 -12.45 -2.90
C LEU A 20 1.55 -11.13 -2.13
N ALA A 21 0.45 -10.66 -1.52
CA ALA A 21 0.46 -9.47 -0.67
C ALA A 21 1.40 -9.64 0.52
N ALA A 22 1.37 -10.78 1.20
CA ALA A 22 2.29 -11.10 2.29
C ALA A 22 3.76 -11.09 1.83
N THR A 23 4.08 -11.72 0.70
CA THR A 23 5.42 -11.72 0.11
C THR A 23 5.86 -10.29 -0.23
N LEU A 24 5.00 -9.50 -0.88
CA LEU A 24 5.29 -8.11 -1.21
C LEU A 24 5.55 -7.28 0.04
N LEU A 25 4.77 -7.43 1.12
CA LEU A 25 5.02 -6.70 2.37
C LEU A 25 6.41 -7.01 2.96
N VAL A 26 6.86 -8.26 2.86
CA VAL A 26 8.20 -8.67 3.32
C VAL A 26 9.29 -8.08 2.42
N VAL A 27 9.11 -8.17 1.09
CA VAL A 27 10.03 -7.60 0.11
C VAL A 27 10.13 -6.07 0.27
N VAL A 28 8.99 -5.39 0.42
CA VAL A 28 8.90 -3.95 0.64
C VAL A 28 9.59 -3.54 1.93
N ARG A 29 9.35 -4.27 3.02
CA ARG A 29 10.02 -4.04 4.28
C ARG A 29 11.54 -4.08 4.12
N ILE A 30 12.09 -5.05 3.39
CA ILE A 30 13.54 -5.16 3.20
C ILE A 30 14.04 -4.07 2.25
N GLY A 31 13.38 -3.92 1.10
CA GLY A 31 13.86 -3.06 0.01
C GLY A 31 13.90 -1.58 0.37
N VAL A 32 12.93 -1.07 1.14
CA VAL A 32 12.91 0.34 1.57
C VAL A 32 14.15 0.72 2.41
N PHE A 33 14.80 -0.23 3.07
CA PHE A 33 16.06 0.03 3.81
C PHE A 33 17.33 -0.19 3.00
N VAL A 34 17.25 -0.88 1.85
CA VAL A 34 18.44 -1.33 1.11
C VAL A 34 18.70 -0.49 -0.14
N VAL A 35 17.64 0.04 -0.77
CA VAL A 35 17.74 0.76 -2.04
C VAL A 35 16.99 2.10 -2.01
N PRO A 36 17.38 3.08 -2.85
CA PRO A 36 16.64 4.33 -2.99
C PRO A 36 15.18 4.08 -3.38
N PHE A 37 14.27 4.83 -2.79
CA PHE A 37 12.83 4.64 -2.94
C PHE A 37 12.36 4.64 -4.41
N SER A 38 12.87 5.56 -5.22
CA SER A 38 12.51 5.66 -6.66
C SER A 38 12.89 4.39 -7.44
N THR A 39 14.10 3.90 -7.24
CA THR A 39 14.59 2.65 -7.83
C THR A 39 13.76 1.46 -7.36
N PHE A 40 13.48 1.40 -6.07
CA PHE A 40 12.73 0.31 -5.48
C PHE A 40 11.29 0.23 -5.99
N ARG A 41 10.59 1.37 -6.02
CA ARG A 41 9.24 1.47 -6.57
C ARG A 41 9.22 1.02 -8.03
N ARG A 42 10.17 1.49 -8.85
CA ARG A 42 10.25 1.06 -10.25
C ARG A 42 10.46 -0.45 -10.38
N LEU A 43 11.30 -1.05 -9.54
CA LEU A 43 11.55 -2.49 -9.54
C LEU A 43 10.31 -3.31 -9.13
N LEU A 44 9.50 -2.81 -8.19
CA LEU A 44 8.26 -3.46 -7.78
C LEU A 44 7.16 -3.37 -8.85
N LEU A 45 7.07 -2.23 -9.53
CA LEU A 45 6.02 -2.00 -10.53
C LEU A 45 6.35 -2.63 -11.89
N ALA A 46 7.63 -2.75 -12.25
CA ALA A 46 8.06 -3.35 -13.52
C ALA A 46 7.48 -4.76 -13.81
N PRO A 47 7.50 -5.71 -12.85
CA PRO A 47 6.98 -7.05 -13.09
C PRO A 47 5.45 -7.16 -12.95
N ALA A 48 4.74 -6.10 -12.54
CA ALA A 48 3.30 -6.16 -12.26
C ALA A 48 2.51 -6.68 -13.47
N THR A 49 2.83 -6.25 -14.68
CA THR A 49 2.19 -6.72 -15.92
C THR A 49 2.46 -8.19 -16.24
N THR A 50 3.61 -8.72 -15.83
CA THR A 50 3.95 -10.15 -16.00
C THR A 50 3.25 -11.01 -14.95
N LEU A 51 3.26 -10.58 -13.68
CA LEU A 51 2.54 -11.28 -12.61
C LEU A 51 1.03 -11.31 -12.85
N ALA A 52 0.47 -10.34 -13.59
CA ALA A 52 -0.97 -10.26 -13.87
C ALA A 52 -1.48 -11.51 -14.59
N ARG A 53 -0.60 -12.16 -15.36
CA ARG A 53 -0.91 -13.41 -16.08
C ARG A 53 -0.91 -14.64 -15.17
N ILE A 54 -0.26 -14.55 -14.01
CA ILE A 54 -0.06 -15.67 -13.08
C ILE A 54 -1.17 -15.69 -12.03
N VAL A 55 -1.65 -14.52 -11.58
CA VAL A 55 -2.67 -14.42 -10.54
C VAL A 55 -4.05 -14.24 -11.16
N PRO A 56 -4.89 -15.29 -11.21
CA PRO A 56 -6.13 -15.26 -11.98
C PRO A 56 -7.19 -14.32 -11.39
N GLY A 57 -8.10 -13.86 -12.24
CA GLY A 57 -9.33 -13.13 -11.89
C GLY A 57 -9.20 -11.61 -11.91
N SER A 58 -10.34 -10.93 -11.74
CA SER A 58 -10.49 -9.47 -11.78
C SER A 58 -11.18 -8.97 -10.50
N PRO A 59 -10.48 -8.97 -9.35
CA PRO A 59 -11.05 -8.53 -8.09
C PRO A 59 -11.34 -7.03 -8.13
N ALA A 60 -12.42 -6.60 -7.48
CA ALA A 60 -12.69 -5.17 -7.33
C ALA A 60 -11.53 -4.47 -6.57
N PRO A 61 -11.24 -3.18 -6.85
CA PRO A 61 -10.19 -2.41 -6.19
C PRO A 61 -10.25 -2.48 -4.65
N VAL A 62 -11.44 -2.33 -4.07
CA VAL A 62 -11.65 -2.45 -2.61
C VAL A 62 -11.23 -3.82 -2.07
N ARG A 63 -11.39 -4.89 -2.86
CA ARG A 63 -11.03 -6.25 -2.45
C ARG A 63 -9.51 -6.42 -2.41
N ILE A 64 -8.77 -5.72 -3.27
CA ILE A 64 -7.31 -5.68 -3.24
C ILE A 64 -6.81 -4.98 -1.98
N ALA A 65 -7.36 -3.81 -1.68
CA ALA A 65 -7.07 -3.09 -0.45
C ALA A 65 -7.31 -3.97 0.80
N TRP A 66 -8.47 -4.63 0.84
CA TRP A 66 -8.79 -5.56 1.93
C TRP A 66 -7.82 -6.73 2.04
N THR A 67 -7.32 -7.23 0.91
CA THR A 67 -6.32 -8.32 0.88
C THR A 67 -4.99 -7.86 1.46
N VAL A 68 -4.55 -6.65 1.17
CA VAL A 68 -3.32 -6.08 1.72
C VAL A 68 -3.46 -5.84 3.22
N ASP A 69 -4.59 -5.31 3.68
CA ASP A 69 -4.87 -5.14 5.11
C ASP A 69 -4.94 -6.49 5.85
N ALA A 70 -5.55 -7.50 5.24
CA ALA A 70 -5.58 -8.84 5.79
C ALA A 70 -4.16 -9.44 5.86
N ALA A 71 -3.33 -9.27 4.83
CA ALA A 71 -1.95 -9.74 4.85
C ALA A 71 -1.12 -9.02 5.92
N ASP A 72 -1.23 -7.70 6.02
CA ASP A 72 -0.53 -6.85 6.99
C ASP A 72 -0.76 -7.30 8.43
N ARG A 73 -2.02 -7.58 8.79
CA ARG A 73 -2.43 -8.06 10.12
C ARG A 73 -1.94 -9.47 10.45
N ASN A 74 -1.74 -10.31 9.44
CA ASN A 74 -1.34 -11.71 9.63
C ASN A 74 0.17 -11.93 9.49
N CYS A 75 0.91 -10.96 8.94
CA CYS A 75 2.35 -11.08 8.82
C CYS A 75 3.07 -10.50 10.06
N PRO A 76 4.11 -11.17 10.58
CA PRO A 76 4.85 -10.68 11.73
C PRO A 76 5.63 -9.40 11.41
N GLY A 77 5.82 -8.54 12.41
CA GLY A 77 6.58 -7.29 12.32
C GLY A 77 5.71 -6.03 12.13
N HIS A 78 6.31 -4.86 12.36
CA HIS A 78 5.65 -3.57 12.17
C HIS A 78 5.84 -3.05 10.75
N ARG A 79 4.80 -2.46 10.15
CA ARG A 79 4.83 -1.89 8.80
C ARG A 79 4.38 -0.45 8.85
N THR A 80 5.13 0.42 8.19
CA THR A 80 4.77 1.83 8.08
C THR A 80 3.66 2.00 7.03
N CYS A 81 2.98 3.16 7.07
CA CYS A 81 1.97 3.51 6.07
C CYS A 81 2.52 3.41 4.64
N LEU A 82 3.77 3.85 4.43
CA LEU A 82 4.47 3.77 3.14
C LEU A 82 4.66 2.33 2.64
N MET A 83 4.99 1.39 3.53
CA MET A 83 5.16 -0.02 3.13
C MET A 83 3.82 -0.62 2.67
N ARG A 84 2.73 -0.26 3.35
CA ARG A 84 1.38 -0.73 3.05
C ARG A 84 0.85 -0.11 1.75
N SER A 85 0.98 1.20 1.57
CA SER A 85 0.56 1.90 0.36
C SER A 85 1.34 1.44 -0.87
N LEU A 86 2.66 1.24 -0.78
CA LEU A 86 3.48 0.74 -1.89
C LEU A 86 3.11 -0.70 -2.28
N THR A 87 2.81 -1.54 -1.29
CA THR A 87 2.33 -2.91 -1.56
C THR A 87 0.96 -2.90 -2.23
N ALA A 88 0.07 -2.04 -1.74
CA ALA A 88 -1.24 -1.84 -2.34
C ALA A 88 -1.15 -1.33 -3.77
N GLU A 89 -0.33 -0.32 -4.03
CA GLU A 89 -0.06 0.18 -5.37
C GLU A 89 0.36 -0.96 -6.32
N THR A 90 1.34 -1.76 -5.91
CA THR A 90 1.85 -2.89 -6.70
C THR A 90 0.73 -3.91 -7.01
N MET A 91 -0.07 -4.26 -5.99
CA MET A 91 -1.21 -5.17 -6.15
C MET A 91 -2.33 -4.56 -7.01
N HIS A 92 -2.55 -3.26 -6.97
CA HIS A 92 -3.54 -2.59 -7.80
C HIS A 92 -3.11 -2.53 -9.27
N ARG A 93 -1.83 -2.22 -9.52
CA ARG A 93 -1.24 -2.21 -10.87
C ARG A 93 -1.21 -3.59 -11.51
N LEU A 94 -1.09 -4.65 -10.71
CA LEU A 94 -1.26 -6.03 -11.16
C LEU A 94 -2.62 -6.29 -11.83
N TYR A 95 -3.66 -5.58 -11.42
CA TYR A 95 -5.03 -5.72 -11.91
C TYR A 95 -5.49 -4.53 -12.75
N ASP A 96 -4.56 -3.72 -13.24
CA ASP A 96 -4.84 -2.53 -14.07
C ASP A 96 -5.77 -1.51 -13.39
N HIS A 97 -5.74 -1.45 -12.05
CA HIS A 97 -6.42 -0.41 -11.31
C HIS A 97 -5.57 0.86 -11.33
N ALA A 98 -6.09 1.92 -11.97
CA ALA A 98 -5.49 3.25 -12.03
C ALA A 98 -5.58 3.97 -10.66
N VAL A 99 -4.83 3.47 -9.69
CA VAL A 99 -4.69 4.09 -8.37
C VAL A 99 -3.64 5.18 -8.36
N VAL A 100 -3.87 6.19 -7.52
CA VAL A 100 -2.94 7.28 -7.24
C VAL A 100 -2.29 7.04 -5.88
N HIS A 101 -0.96 7.00 -5.86
CA HIS A 101 -0.20 6.91 -4.62
C HIS A 101 0.14 8.31 -4.10
N ARG A 102 -0.42 8.63 -2.94
CA ARG A 102 -0.24 9.91 -2.25
C ARG A 102 0.71 9.78 -1.07
N ILE A 103 1.51 10.82 -0.88
CA ILE A 103 2.30 11.07 0.33
C ILE A 103 1.96 12.48 0.77
N GLY A 104 1.61 12.66 2.03
CA GLY A 104 1.34 13.97 2.60
C GLY A 104 2.15 14.18 3.88
N VAL A 105 2.41 15.45 4.17
CA VAL A 105 3.19 15.88 5.34
C VAL A 105 2.35 16.81 6.20
N ASP A 106 2.41 16.63 7.51
CA ASP A 106 1.82 17.54 8.49
C ASP A 106 2.88 18.56 8.91
N THR A 107 2.68 19.81 8.49
CA THR A 107 3.55 20.95 8.82
C THR A 107 3.00 21.78 9.98
N ALA A 108 1.78 21.51 10.46
CA ALA A 108 1.15 22.23 11.57
C ALA A 108 1.75 21.85 12.93
N SER A 109 2.42 20.71 13.01
CA SER A 109 3.18 20.27 14.19
C SER A 109 4.50 21.03 14.40
N ASP A 110 4.87 21.94 13.50
CA ASP A 110 6.16 22.65 13.50
C ASP A 110 6.16 24.02 14.21
N GLY A 111 5.18 24.34 15.06
CA GLY A 111 5.33 25.53 15.90
C GLY A 111 4.16 25.92 16.79
N ASN A 112 4.18 25.44 18.04
CA ASN A 112 4.05 26.28 19.24
C ASN A 112 4.26 25.43 20.51
N ASP A 113 5.52 25.26 20.94
CA ASP A 113 5.84 25.06 22.37
C ASP A 113 7.32 25.37 22.62
N THR A 114 7.57 26.61 23.01
CA THR A 114 8.79 27.03 23.71
C THR A 114 8.84 26.37 25.09
N ALA A 115 9.10 25.06 25.16
CA ALA A 115 9.57 24.34 26.37
C ALA A 115 9.82 22.83 26.17
N ALA A 116 9.83 22.26 24.97
CA ALA A 116 10.38 20.90 24.74
C ALA A 116 10.69 20.72 23.25
N GLY A 117 11.96 20.63 22.88
CA GLY A 117 12.36 20.41 21.50
C GLY A 117 11.84 19.06 20.98
N SER A 118 10.92 19.09 20.02
CA SER A 118 10.65 18.08 18.97
C SER A 118 9.28 18.36 18.32
N GLY A 119 9.20 19.40 17.47
CA GLY A 119 8.13 19.48 16.47
C GLY A 119 8.25 18.24 15.58
N CYS A 120 7.27 17.34 15.65
CA CYS A 120 7.39 16.01 15.07
C CYS A 120 6.85 16.06 13.64
N PHE A 121 7.74 16.27 12.67
CA PHE A 121 7.45 16.10 11.24
C PHE A 121 6.77 14.74 11.01
N GLN A 122 5.47 14.74 10.68
CA GLN A 122 4.71 13.52 10.46
C GLN A 122 4.34 13.37 8.99
N ALA A 123 4.85 12.30 8.37
CA ALA A 123 4.49 11.94 7.00
C ALA A 123 3.49 10.78 7.01
N HIS A 124 2.50 10.85 6.13
CA HIS A 124 1.51 9.82 5.92
C HIS A 124 1.38 9.46 4.45
N SER A 125 0.99 8.22 4.16
CA SER A 125 0.88 7.71 2.80
C SER A 125 -0.38 6.87 2.64
N TRP A 126 -1.09 7.10 1.54
CA TRP A 126 -2.37 6.48 1.23
C TRP A 126 -2.54 6.21 -0.26
N ILE A 127 -3.50 5.36 -0.58
CA ILE A 127 -3.88 4.99 -1.95
C ILE A 127 -5.28 5.50 -2.24
N GLU A 128 -5.41 6.22 -3.35
CA GLU A 128 -6.69 6.71 -3.87
C GLU A 128 -7.08 5.95 -5.14
N TYR A 129 -8.37 5.66 -5.27
CA TYR A 129 -8.98 5.16 -6.49
C TYR A 129 -10.30 5.91 -6.70
N ASP A 130 -10.45 6.55 -7.87
CA ASP A 130 -11.64 7.32 -8.21
C ASP A 130 -12.04 8.34 -7.10
N GLY A 131 -11.05 9.08 -6.61
CA GLY A 131 -11.22 10.08 -5.53
C GLY A 131 -11.47 9.50 -4.12
N SER A 132 -11.53 8.18 -3.97
CA SER A 132 -11.78 7.51 -2.68
C SER A 132 -10.51 6.89 -2.10
N VAL A 133 -10.25 7.08 -0.81
CA VAL A 133 -9.11 6.46 -0.11
C VAL A 133 -9.39 4.98 0.13
N LEU A 134 -8.57 4.10 -0.45
CA LEU A 134 -8.68 2.65 -0.30
C LEU A 134 -7.79 2.09 0.83
N ILE A 135 -6.58 2.62 0.99
CA ILE A 135 -5.61 2.22 2.04
C ILE A 135 -5.00 3.46 2.66
N GLY A 136 -4.74 3.38 3.97
CA GLY A 136 -4.15 4.48 4.72
C GLY A 136 -5.17 5.56 5.10
N HIS A 137 -6.42 5.19 5.35
CA HIS A 137 -7.40 6.15 5.85
C HIS A 137 -7.04 6.62 7.27
N LEU A 138 -7.17 7.93 7.50
CA LEU A 138 -7.12 8.60 8.80
C LEU A 138 -8.30 9.57 8.86
N GLU A 139 -8.90 9.74 10.04
CA GLU A 139 -10.03 10.64 10.25
C GLU A 139 -9.67 12.09 9.90
N ASP A 140 -8.41 12.49 10.12
CA ASP A 140 -7.88 13.81 9.80
C ASP A 140 -6.83 13.73 8.68
N LEU A 141 -7.23 13.15 7.54
CA LEU A 141 -6.37 13.14 6.35
C LEU A 141 -6.13 14.57 5.81
N SER A 142 -7.04 15.50 6.11
CA SER A 142 -7.02 16.90 5.67
C SER A 142 -5.84 17.72 6.18
N ARG A 143 -5.24 17.33 7.31
CA ARG A 143 -4.05 18.04 7.85
C ARG A 143 -2.78 17.77 7.05
N PHE A 144 -2.77 16.71 6.23
CA PHE A 144 -1.60 16.34 5.45
C PHE A 144 -1.64 17.06 4.11
N GLU A 145 -0.67 17.94 3.87
CA GLU A 145 -0.51 18.58 2.57
C GLU A 145 0.06 17.55 1.58
N PRO A 146 -0.68 17.18 0.51
CA PRO A 146 -0.26 16.15 -0.41
C PRO A 146 0.87 16.68 -1.31
N LEU A 147 1.98 15.95 -1.35
CA LEU A 147 3.01 16.14 -2.36
C LEU A 147 2.49 15.72 -3.75
N PRO A 148 3.12 16.19 -4.84
CA PRO A 148 2.78 15.73 -6.18
C PRO A 148 2.71 14.20 -6.26
N PRO A 149 1.71 13.63 -6.96
CA PRO A 149 1.56 12.19 -7.09
C PRO A 149 2.85 11.52 -7.55
N LEU A 150 3.17 10.35 -7.00
CA LEU A 150 4.36 9.61 -7.40
C LEU A 150 4.32 9.13 -8.87
N ASP A 151 3.15 9.14 -9.49
CA ASP A 151 2.96 8.81 -10.90
C ASP A 151 3.31 9.97 -11.85
N GLU A 152 3.30 11.22 -11.37
CA GLU A 152 3.63 12.39 -12.19
C GLU A 152 5.13 12.69 -12.20
N ILE A 153 5.86 12.29 -11.16
CA ILE A 153 7.32 12.53 -11.01
C ILE A 153 8.15 11.60 -11.93
N GLY A 154 7.51 10.68 -12.67
CA GLY A 154 8.13 9.72 -13.58
C GLY A 154 7.88 9.95 -15.07
N GLY A 155 7.47 11.17 -15.48
CA GLY A 155 7.46 11.55 -16.90
C GLY A 155 8.87 11.54 -17.50
N PRO A 156 9.02 11.22 -18.80
CA PRO A 156 10.31 10.92 -19.45
C PRO A 156 11.36 12.05 -19.34
#